data_AF-A0A376FG68-F1
#
_entry.id   AF-A0A376FG68-F1
#
_cell.length_a   1.000
_cell.length_b   1.000
_cell.length_c   1.000
_cell.angle_alpha   90.00
_cell.angle_beta   90.00
_cell.angle_gamma   90.00
#
_symmetry.space_group_name_H-M   'P 1'
#
loop_
_entity.id
_entity.type
_entity.pdbx_description
1 polymer ?
#
loop_
_entity_poly.entity_id
_entity_poly.type
_entity_poly.pdbx_seq_one_letter_code
_entity_poly.pdbx_strand_id
1 'polypeptide(L)'
;MSTAKLTRREQRAQAQHFIDTLEGTAFPNSKRIYLSGSQADIRVPMREIQLSPTLIGGSKDNPQYEDNEAVPVYDTSGPYGDPDVAINVQPGSGEASPAVD
;
A
#
# COMPACT_ATOMS: atom_id res chain seq x y z
N MET A 1 6.92 26.31 -23.80
CA MET A 1 8.03 25.39 -23.46
C MET A 1 7.71 24.05 -24.10
N SER A 2 8.51 23.60 -25.08
CA SER A 2 8.31 22.31 -25.77
C SER A 2 9.00 21.20 -24.98
N THR A 3 8.27 20.17 -24.57
CA THR A 3 8.86 18.97 -23.97
C THR A 3 9.51 18.13 -25.09
N ALA A 4 10.84 17.99 -25.04
CA ALA A 4 11.55 17.11 -25.96
C ALA A 4 11.10 15.65 -25.74
N LYS A 5 10.82 14.93 -26.83
CA LYS A 5 10.39 13.53 -26.79
C LYS A 5 11.60 12.64 -26.45
N LEU A 6 11.48 11.82 -25.42
CA LEU A 6 12.52 10.88 -25.01
C LEU A 6 12.84 9.85 -26.10
N THR A 7 14.09 9.40 -26.14
CA THR A 7 14.48 8.26 -26.98
C THR A 7 13.88 6.97 -26.44
N ARG A 8 13.76 5.94 -27.29
CA ARG A 8 13.27 4.61 -26.88
C ARG A 8 14.10 4.00 -25.73
N ARG A 9 15.41 4.24 -25.72
CA ARG A 9 16.31 3.73 -24.67
C ARG A 9 16.01 4.38 -23.32
N GLU A 10 15.85 5.70 -23.30
CA GLU A 10 15.51 6.44 -22.08
C GLU A 10 14.13 6.06 -21.55
N GLN A 11 13.14 5.88 -22.43
CA GLN A 11 11.81 5.39 -22.05
C GLN A 11 11.87 4.01 -21.40
N ARG A 12 12.63 3.08 -21.95
CA ARG A 12 12.80 1.73 -21.36
C ARG A 12 13.52 1.78 -20.02
N ALA A 13 14.57 2.60 -19.89
CA ALA A 13 15.30 2.75 -18.64
C ALA A 13 14.41 3.36 -17.54
N GLN A 14 13.60 4.37 -17.87
CA GLN A 14 12.63 4.95 -16.93
C GLN A 14 11.54 3.96 -16.53
N ALA A 15 11.01 3.16 -17.47
CA ALA A 15 10.02 2.13 -17.17
C ALA A 15 10.60 1.04 -16.25
N GLN A 16 11.83 0.60 -16.51
CA GLN A 16 12.51 -0.39 -15.66
C GLN A 16 12.74 0.17 -14.25
N HIS A 17 13.29 1.38 -14.15
CA HIS A 17 13.47 2.04 -12.85
C HIS A 17 12.14 2.20 -12.11
N PHE A 18 11.07 2.58 -12.80
CA PHE A 18 9.76 2.69 -12.17
C PHE A 18 9.31 1.36 -11.56
N ILE A 19 9.45 0.25 -12.29
CA ILE A 19 9.13 -1.10 -11.81
C ILE A 19 10.00 -1.47 -10.60
N ASP A 20 11.31 -1.20 -10.67
CA ASP A 20 12.27 -1.54 -9.62
C ASP A 20 12.06 -0.72 -8.33
N THR A 21 11.49 0.48 -8.45
CA THR A 21 11.19 1.36 -7.31
C THR A 21 9.70 1.43 -6.97
N LEU A 22 8.90 0.43 -7.39
CA LEU A 22 7.52 0.33 -6.95
C LEU A 22 7.49 -0.01 -5.45
N GLU A 23 7.36 1.03 -4.63
CA GLU A 23 7.15 0.89 -3.20
C GLU A 23 5.65 0.99 -2.87
N GLY A 24 5.23 0.24 -1.86
CA GLY A 24 3.86 0.32 -1.37
C GLY A 24 3.56 1.70 -0.81
N THR A 25 2.33 2.18 -1.05
CA THR A 25 1.94 3.54 -0.72
C THR A 25 2.08 3.80 0.78
N ALA A 26 2.81 4.84 1.17
CA ALA A 26 2.95 5.22 2.57
C ALA A 26 1.64 5.80 3.09
N PHE A 27 1.16 5.21 4.16
CA PHE A 27 -0.17 5.40 4.70
C PHE A 27 -0.03 5.84 6.16
N PRO A 28 0.35 7.12 6.41
CA PRO A 28 0.74 7.58 7.73
C PRO A 28 -0.41 7.44 8.73
N ASN A 29 -0.06 7.17 10.00
CA ASN A 29 -0.99 6.91 11.09
C ASN A 29 -2.04 5.84 10.77
N SER A 30 -1.67 4.86 9.96
CA SER A 30 -2.53 3.72 9.70
C SER A 30 -1.69 2.47 9.51
N LYS A 31 -2.33 1.34 9.74
CA LYS A 31 -1.73 0.02 9.55
C LYS A 31 -2.74 -0.89 8.86
N ARG A 32 -2.25 -1.77 8.00
CA ARG A 32 -3.08 -2.84 7.47
C ARG A 32 -3.39 -3.85 8.58
N ILE A 33 -4.61 -4.36 8.57
CA ILE A 33 -5.07 -5.47 9.38
C ILE A 33 -5.82 -6.47 8.49
N TYR A 34 -5.99 -7.70 8.98
CA TYR A 34 -6.76 -8.73 8.30
C TYR A 34 -7.88 -9.22 9.21
N LEU A 35 -9.12 -9.08 8.75
CA LEU A 35 -10.28 -9.66 9.44
C LEU A 35 -10.49 -11.09 8.97
N SER A 36 -10.70 -12.00 9.92
CA SER A 36 -11.10 -13.39 9.66
C SER A 36 -12.61 -13.51 9.77
N GLY A 37 -13.24 -14.21 8.81
CA GLY A 37 -14.68 -14.45 8.79
C GLY A 37 -15.07 -15.83 9.30
N SER A 38 -16.26 -16.30 8.91
CA SER A 38 -16.72 -17.67 9.16
C SER A 38 -15.88 -18.72 8.43
N GLN A 39 -15.23 -18.32 7.33
CA GLN A 39 -14.26 -19.13 6.58
C GLN A 39 -12.85 -18.72 7.00
N ALA A 40 -12.11 -19.64 7.63
CA ALA A 40 -10.81 -19.36 8.26
C ALA A 40 -9.67 -19.11 7.25
N ASP A 41 -9.84 -19.55 6.01
CA ASP A 41 -8.91 -19.36 4.89
C ASP A 41 -9.06 -17.99 4.21
N ILE A 42 -10.16 -17.28 4.46
CA ILE A 42 -10.42 -15.96 3.90
C ILE A 42 -9.96 -14.87 4.86
N ARG A 43 -9.08 -13.99 4.38
CA ARG A 43 -8.61 -12.81 5.10
C ARG A 43 -9.05 -11.55 4.36
N VAL A 44 -9.90 -10.74 4.99
CA VAL A 44 -10.39 -9.48 4.42
C VAL A 44 -9.42 -8.36 4.78
N PRO A 45 -8.76 -7.71 3.79
CA PRO A 45 -7.83 -6.62 4.07
C PRO A 45 -8.61 -5.38 4.49
N MET A 46 -8.24 -4.84 5.64
CA MET A 46 -8.72 -3.54 6.14
C MET A 46 -7.51 -2.69 6.54
N ARG A 47 -7.74 -1.40 6.74
CA ARG A 47 -6.74 -0.49 7.27
C ARG A 47 -7.32 0.22 8.48
N GLU A 48 -6.64 0.10 9.62
CA GLU A 48 -6.99 0.84 10.83
C GLU A 48 -6.34 2.21 10.78
N ILE A 49 -7.15 3.27 10.82
CA ILE A 49 -6.69 4.65 10.92
C ILE A 49 -6.62 5.02 12.41
N GLN A 50 -5.43 5.35 12.88
CA GLN A 50 -5.23 5.82 14.24
C GLN A 50 -5.65 7.28 14.34
N LEU A 51 -6.59 7.56 15.24
CA LEU A 51 -7.06 8.91 15.52
C LEU A 51 -6.24 9.54 16.65
N SER A 52 -6.11 10.87 16.61
CA SER A 52 -5.54 11.62 17.73
C SER A 52 -6.48 11.57 18.94
N PRO A 53 -5.99 11.58 20.19
CA PRO A 53 -6.84 11.63 21.37
C PRO A 53 -7.78 12.85 21.39
N THR A 54 -9.00 12.67 21.90
CA THR A 54 -10.00 13.75 22.06
C THR A 54 -9.73 14.52 23.34
N LEU A 55 -9.67 15.85 23.28
CA LEU A 55 -9.66 16.68 24.49
C LEU A 55 -11.05 16.62 25.14
N ILE A 56 -11.14 15.98 26.31
CA ILE A 56 -12.41 15.79 27.03
C ILE A 56 -12.60 16.80 28.17
N GLY A 57 -11.55 17.51 28.56
CA GLY A 57 -11.63 18.52 29.62
C GLY A 57 -10.27 18.89 30.21
N GLY A 58 -10.27 19.26 31.49
CA GLY A 58 -9.08 19.73 32.21
C GLY A 58 -8.88 21.24 32.15
N SER A 59 -7.81 21.71 32.79
CA SER A 59 -7.39 23.10 32.72
C SER A 59 -6.36 23.29 31.61
N LYS A 60 -5.99 24.55 31.33
CA LYS A 60 -4.93 24.85 30.36
C LYS A 60 -3.58 24.21 30.74
N ASP A 61 -3.30 24.14 32.05
CA ASP A 61 -2.04 23.59 32.57
C ASP A 61 -2.11 22.06 32.78
N ASN A 62 -3.32 21.49 32.79
CA ASN A 62 -3.54 20.06 32.93
C ASN A 62 -4.73 19.60 32.08
N PRO A 63 -4.56 19.53 30.74
CA PRO A 63 -5.60 19.05 29.84
C PRO A 63 -5.81 17.54 30.01
N GLN A 64 -7.05 17.08 29.85
CA GLN A 64 -7.43 15.68 29.92
C GLN A 64 -7.84 15.19 28.54
N TYR A 65 -7.21 14.11 28.09
CA TYR A 65 -7.47 13.48 26.80
C TYR A 65 -8.00 12.07 26.98
N GLU A 66 -8.81 11.64 26.01
CA GLU A 66 -9.28 10.27 25.86
C GLU A 66 -8.81 9.71 24.52
N ASP A 67 -8.22 8.51 24.54
CA ASP A 67 -7.79 7.83 23.32
C ASP A 67 -9.01 7.40 22.51
N ASN A 68 -8.98 7.68 21.21
CA ASN A 68 -10.02 7.25 20.29
C ASN A 68 -9.69 5.84 19.75
N GLU A 69 -10.72 5.00 19.62
CA GLU A 69 -10.62 3.74 18.90
C GLU A 69 -10.22 3.99 17.44
N ALA A 70 -9.38 3.11 16.89
CA ALA A 70 -9.00 3.20 15.49
C ALA A 70 -10.20 2.91 14.57
N VAL A 71 -10.24 3.57 13.42
CA VAL A 71 -11.32 3.39 12.45
C VAL A 71 -10.88 2.40 11.36
N PRO A 72 -11.47 1.19 11.29
CA PRO A 72 -11.19 0.27 10.20
C PRO A 72 -11.89 0.71 8.92
N VAL A 73 -11.14 0.83 7.83
CA VAL A 73 -11.65 1.10 6.48
C VAL A 73 -11.25 -0.02 5.53
N TYR A 74 -12.06 -0.28 4.50
CA TYR A 74 -11.72 -1.28 3.49
C TYR A 74 -10.44 -0.88 2.72
N ASP A 75 -9.52 -1.82 2.53
CA ASP A 75 -8.26 -1.56 1.85
C ASP A 75 -8.22 -2.20 0.45
N THR A 76 -8.31 -1.35 -0.59
CA THR A 76 -8.28 -1.75 -2.00
C THR A 76 -6.88 -1.82 -2.60
N SER A 77 -5.82 -1.50 -1.85
CA SER A 77 -4.46 -1.44 -2.40
C SER A 77 -3.85 -2.81 -2.71
N GLY A 78 -4.44 -3.89 -2.18
CA GLY A 78 -4.03 -5.26 -2.51
C GLY A 78 -2.56 -5.55 -2.14
N PRO A 79 -1.88 -6.46 -2.86
CA PRO A 79 -0.46 -6.78 -2.63
C PRO A 79 0.46 -5.56 -2.68
N TYR A 80 0.08 -4.54 -3.46
CA TYR A 80 0.88 -3.33 -3.61
C TYR A 80 0.89 -2.44 -2.36
N GLY A 81 -0.09 -2.57 -1.47
CA GLY A 81 -0.10 -1.88 -0.18
C GLY A 81 0.33 -2.74 1.00
N ASP A 82 0.80 -3.96 0.75
CA ASP A 82 1.28 -4.84 1.81
C ASP A 82 2.80 -4.72 1.98
N PRO A 83 3.31 -4.24 3.12
CA PRO A 83 4.74 -4.25 3.36
C PRO A 83 5.30 -5.68 3.48
N ASP A 84 4.47 -6.68 3.78
CA ASP A 84 4.89 -8.06 3.97
C ASP A 84 4.84 -8.89 2.67
N VAL A 85 4.35 -8.32 1.56
CA VAL A 85 4.30 -9.00 0.26
C VAL A 85 5.37 -8.47 -0.68
N ALA A 86 6.29 -9.35 -1.07
CA ALA A 86 7.25 -9.05 -2.13
C ALA A 86 6.52 -8.95 -3.48
N ILE A 87 6.48 -7.73 -4.05
CA ILE A 87 5.85 -7.47 -5.33
C ILE A 87 6.81 -7.88 -6.45
N ASN A 88 6.39 -8.80 -7.31
CA ASN A 88 7.09 -9.12 -8.55
C ASN A 88 6.16 -8.88 -9.74
N VAL A 89 6.43 -7.82 -10.50
CA VAL A 89 5.63 -7.40 -11.66
C VAL A 89 6.12 -8.01 -12.98
N GLN A 90 7.16 -8.84 -12.95
CA GLN A 90 7.73 -9.48 -14.13
C GLN A 90 7.02 -10.74 -14.67
N PRO A 91 6.03 -11.40 -14.02
CA PRO A 91 5.44 -12.61 -14.59
C PRO A 91 4.45 -12.21 -15.70
N GLY A 92 5.02 -11.94 -16.88
CA GLY A 92 4.37 -11.47 -18.08
C GLY A 92 5.32 -11.35 -19.28
N SER A 93 6.63 -11.54 -19.10
CA SER A 93 7.50 -11.85 -20.23
C SER A 93 7.08 -13.21 -20.77
N GLY A 94 6.32 -13.22 -21.87
CA GLY A 94 6.12 -14.42 -22.67
C GLY A 94 7.49 -14.93 -23.10
N GLU A 95 8.09 -15.81 -22.30
CA GLU A 95 8.89 -16.88 -22.86
C GLU A 95 7.93 -17.66 -23.74
N ALA A 96 8.09 -17.53 -25.05
CA ALA A 96 7.73 -18.62 -25.93
C ALA A 96 8.48 -19.84 -25.38
N SER A 97 7.75 -20.74 -24.71
CA SER A 97 8.28 -22.07 -24.42
C SER A 97 8.86 -22.60 -25.74
N PRO A 98 10.10 -23.13 -25.76
CA PRO A 98 10.54 -23.85 -26.93
C PRO A 98 9.53 -24.97 -27.15
N ALA A 99 8.94 -24.99 -28.35
CA ALA A 99 8.08 -26.08 -28.76
C ALA A 99 8.84 -27.38 -28.52
N VAL A 100 8.34 -28.19 -27.59
CA VAL A 100 8.65 -29.61 -27.50
C VAL A 100 7.67 -30.31 -28.43
N ASP A 101 8.02 -30.38 -29.71
CA ASP A 101 7.98 -31.58 -30.56
C ASP A 101 8.78 -31.33 -31.85
#